data_AF-A0A8C3GG85-F1
#
_entry.id   AF-A0A8C3GG85-F1
#
_cell.length_a   1.000
_cell.length_b   1.000
_cell.length_c   1.000
_cell.angle_alpha   90.00
_cell.angle_beta   90.00
_cell.angle_gamma   90.00
#
_symmetry.space_group_name_H-M   'P 1'
#
loop_
_entity.id
_entity.type
_entity.pdbx_description
1 polymer ?
#
loop_
_entity_poly.entity_id
_entity_poly.type
_entity_poly.pdbx_seq_one_letter_code
_entity_poly.pdbx_strand_id
1 'polypeptide(L)'
;MGRSSKDKRDVYYRLAKEEGWRARSAFKLLQLEERFELFRGVRRAVDLCAAPGSWSQVLSRRLRWGPSMGTGRDWDGWLGG
;
A
#
# COMPACT_ATOMS: atom_id res chain seq x y z
N MET A 1 17.95 23.60 26.57
CA MET A 1 16.81 23.56 25.62
C MET A 1 16.67 22.13 25.09
N GLY A 2 15.90 21.30 25.80
CA GLY A 2 15.76 19.88 25.45
C GLY A 2 14.88 19.72 24.22
N ARG A 3 15.43 19.21 23.11
CA ARG A 3 14.63 18.77 21.96
C ARG A 3 13.72 17.63 22.44
N SER A 4 12.48 17.97 22.80
CA SER A 4 11.52 16.99 23.26
C SER A 4 11.24 16.01 22.13
N SER A 5 10.97 14.75 22.47
CA SER A 5 10.60 13.69 21.53
C SER A 5 9.38 14.01 20.64
N LYS A 6 8.67 15.11 20.88
CA LYS A 6 7.62 15.63 19.98
C LYS A 6 8.18 16.02 18.60
N ASP A 7 9.34 16.68 18.51
CA ASP A 7 9.87 17.16 17.21
C ASP A 7 10.17 16.03 16.22
N LYS A 8 10.64 14.88 16.71
CA LYS A 8 10.94 13.71 15.87
C LYS A 8 9.67 13.00 15.39
N ARG A 9 8.58 13.06 16.15
CA ARG A 9 7.30 12.40 15.78
C ARG A 9 6.64 13.06 14.56
N ASP A 10 6.97 14.33 14.31
CA ASP A 10 6.35 15.11 13.25
C ASP A 10 7.01 15.02 11.88
N VAL A 11 8.18 14.40 11.75
CA VAL A 11 8.85 14.27 10.44
C VAL A 11 7.98 13.43 9.48
N TYR A 12 7.57 12.23 9.89
CA TYR A 12 6.72 11.37 9.07
C TYR A 12 5.28 11.87 8.96
N TYR A 13 4.82 12.71 9.89
CA TYR A 13 3.51 13.35 9.75
C TYR A 13 3.55 14.42 8.65
N ARG A 14 4.56 15.29 8.67
CA ARG A 14 4.79 16.29 7.61
C ARG A 14 5.03 15.64 6.27
N LEU A 15 5.91 14.64 6.21
CA LEU A 15 6.18 13.88 5.00
C LEU A 15 4.92 13.18 4.47
N ALA A 16 4.09 12.59 5.34
CA ALA A 16 2.82 12.00 4.91
C ALA A 16 1.91 13.05 4.26
N LYS A 17 1.85 14.26 4.83
CA LYS A 17 1.04 15.35 4.27
C LYS A 17 1.59 15.83 2.93
N GLU A 18 2.91 16.00 2.83
CA GLU A 18 3.62 16.43 1.62
C GLU A 18 3.47 15.42 0.48
N GLU A 19 3.58 14.11 0.76
CA GLU A 19 3.43 13.03 -0.22
C GLU A 19 1.96 12.58 -0.46
N GLY A 20 1.00 13.24 0.20
CA GLY A 20 -0.43 12.95 0.04
C GLY A 20 -0.87 11.60 0.60
N TRP A 21 -0.24 11.12 1.66
CA TRP A 21 -0.66 9.96 2.45
C TRP A 21 -1.65 10.35 3.55
N ARG A 22 -2.68 9.52 3.74
CA ARG A 22 -3.71 9.76 4.77
C ARG A 22 -3.19 9.71 6.21
N ALA A 23 -2.10 8.99 6.45
CA ALA A 23 -1.45 8.91 7.75
C ALA A 23 0.01 8.45 7.63
N ARG A 24 0.82 8.82 8.62
CA ARG A 24 2.24 8.41 8.75
C ARG A 24 2.47 6.90 8.86
N SER A 25 1.42 6.11 9.12
CA SER A 25 1.51 4.64 9.10
C SER A 25 1.74 4.07 7.69
N ALA A 26 1.48 4.83 6.62
CA ALA A 26 1.83 4.43 5.24
C ALA A 26 3.30 4.03 5.12
N PHE A 27 4.20 4.80 5.74
CA PHE A 27 5.64 4.56 5.68
C PHE A 27 6.06 3.22 6.27
N LYS A 28 5.33 2.70 7.27
CA LYS A 28 5.61 1.36 7.81
C LYS A 28 5.44 0.30 6.73
N LEU A 29 4.33 0.33 6.01
CA LEU A 29 4.05 -0.65 4.96
C LEU A 29 4.98 -0.46 3.75
N LEU A 30 5.30 0.78 3.38
CA LEU A 30 6.25 1.07 2.30
C LEU A 30 7.67 0.57 2.61
N GLN A 31 8.16 0.77 3.84
CA GLN A 31 9.47 0.28 4.27
C GLN A 31 9.51 -1.26 4.36
N LEU A 32 8.41 -1.89 4.80
CA LEU A 32 8.28 -3.34 4.80
C LEU A 32 8.29 -3.90 3.37
N GLU A 33 7.58 -3.25 2.45
CA GLU A 33 7.60 -3.62 1.04
C GLU A 33 9.02 -3.52 0.45
N GLU A 34 9.74 -2.44 0.72
CA GLU A 34 11.13 -2.25 0.25
C GLU A 34 12.07 -3.33 0.78
N ARG A 35 11.88 -3.76 2.04
CA ARG A 35 12.77 -4.74 2.68
C ARG A 35 12.43 -6.20 2.37
N PHE A 36 11.15 -6.51 2.15
CA PHE A 36 10.66 -7.89 2.12
C PHE A 36 9.91 -8.25 0.83
N GLU A 37 9.76 -7.33 -0.12
CA GLU A 37 9.03 -7.55 -1.38
C GLU A 37 7.62 -8.12 -1.14
N LEU A 38 6.91 -7.62 -0.10
CA LEU A 38 5.62 -8.15 0.37
C LEU A 38 4.55 -8.27 -0.72
N PHE A 39 4.56 -7.39 -1.72
CA PHE A 39 3.56 -7.36 -2.79
C PHE A 39 3.91 -8.27 -3.97
N ARG A 40 5.07 -8.92 -4.00
CA ARG A 40 5.46 -9.81 -5.08
C ARG A 40 4.51 -11.00 -5.18
N GLY A 41 3.78 -11.09 -6.30
CA GLY A 41 2.80 -12.15 -6.54
C GLY A 41 1.48 -12.00 -5.77
N VAL A 42 1.30 -10.90 -5.02
CA VAL A 42 0.05 -10.63 -4.30
C VAL A 42 -1.01 -10.16 -5.29
N ARG A 43 -2.11 -10.92 -5.37
CA ARG A 43 -3.27 -10.57 -6.21
C ARG A 43 -4.39 -9.87 -5.43
N ARG A 44 -4.47 -10.12 -4.12
CA ARG A 44 -5.52 -9.62 -3.24
C ARG A 44 -4.95 -9.35 -1.87
N ALA A 45 -5.39 -8.27 -1.24
CA ALA A 45 -5.05 -7.90 0.11
C ALA A 45 -6.29 -7.40 0.84
N VAL A 46 -6.35 -7.63 2.14
CA VAL A 46 -7.43 -7.15 3.02
C VAL A 46 -6.79 -6.30 4.11
N ASP A 47 -7.29 -5.07 4.29
CA ASP A 47 -6.86 -4.16 5.34
C ASP A 47 -7.92 -4.17 6.45
N LEU A 48 -7.62 -4.86 7.55
CA LEU A 48 -8.48 -4.92 8.72
C LEU A 48 -8.19 -3.71 9.62
N CYS A 49 -9.22 -2.91 9.89
CA CYS A 49 -9.14 -1.62 10.61
C CYS A 49 -8.54 -0.47 9.80
N ALA A 50 -8.98 -0.33 8.54
CA ALA A 50 -8.55 0.69 7.58
C ALA A 50 -8.95 2.15 7.93
N ALA A 51 -9.18 2.54 9.18
CA ALA A 51 -9.31 3.94 9.55
C ALA A 51 -7.94 4.50 9.96
N PRO A 52 -7.40 5.56 9.32
CA PRO A 52 -7.94 6.40 8.23
C PRO A 52 -7.68 5.86 6.81
N GLY A 53 -6.99 4.72 6.68
CA GLY A 53 -6.89 3.97 5.42
C GLY A 53 -5.62 4.24 4.64
N SER A 54 -4.55 4.64 5.33
CA SER A 54 -3.22 4.83 4.74
C SER A 54 -2.63 3.52 4.18
N TRP A 55 -2.88 2.37 4.82
CA TRP A 55 -2.43 1.07 4.32
C TRP A 55 -3.22 0.65 3.08
N SER A 56 -4.55 0.72 3.14
CA SER A 56 -5.42 0.61 1.97
C SER A 56 -5.00 1.52 0.81
N GLN A 57 -4.60 2.77 1.09
CA GLN A 57 -4.10 3.69 0.06
C GLN A 57 -2.78 3.20 -0.57
N VAL A 58 -1.83 2.71 0.22
CA VAL A 58 -0.59 2.09 -0.27
C VAL A 58 -0.89 0.87 -1.12
N LEU A 59 -1.71 -0.07 -0.61
CA LEU A 59 -2.15 -1.27 -1.33
C LEU A 59 -2.79 -0.91 -2.66
N SER A 60 -3.67 0.09 -2.66
CA SER A 60 -4.33 0.57 -3.87
C SER A 60 -3.31 1.13 -4.87
N ARG A 61 -2.29 1.88 -4.46
CA ARG A 61 -1.25 2.37 -5.39
C ARG A 61 -0.31 1.27 -5.87
N ARG A 62 0.00 0.26 -5.05
CA ARG A 62 1.01 -0.78 -5.35
C ARG A 62 0.44 -2.00 -6.07
N LEU A 63 -0.79 -2.39 -5.76
CA LEU A 63 -1.47 -3.54 -6.37
C LEU A 63 -2.31 -3.15 -7.60
N ARG A 64 -2.50 -1.84 -7.88
CA ARG A 64 -3.06 -1.37 -9.16
C ARG A 64 -2.00 -1.42 -10.24
N TRP A 65 -1.68 -2.64 -10.65
CA TRP A 65 -1.34 -2.97 -12.01
C TRP A 65 -2.08 -4.26 -12.29
N GLY A 66 -3.01 -4.22 -13.24
CA GLY A 66 -3.66 -5.41 -13.76
C GLY A 66 -2.60 -6.42 -14.22
N PRO A 67 -3.00 -7.69 -14.36
CA PRO A 67 -2.06 -8.79 -14.34
C PRO A 67 -0.98 -8.58 -15.40
N SER A 68 0.29 -8.57 -14.96
CA SER A 68 1.38 -9.07 -15.79
C SER A 68 1.17 -10.58 -15.97
N MET A 69 0.04 -10.99 -16.58
CA MET A 69 -0.20 -12.34 -17.03
C MET A 69 0.32 -12.42 -18.46
N GLY A 70 1.55 -12.88 -18.58
CA GLY A 70 1.80 -13.93 -19.55
C GLY A 70 1.12 -15.20 -19.07
N THR A 71 -0.20 -15.32 -19.20
CA THR A 71 -0.90 -16.61 -19.30
C THR A 71 -2.16 -16.39 -20.11
N GLY A 72 -2.19 -16.88 -21.35
CA GLY A 72 -3.44 -17.09 -22.05
C GLY A 72 -4.33 -17.99 -21.22
N ARG A 73 -5.54 -17.52 -20.90
CA ARG A 73 -6.71 -18.34 -20.59
C ARG A 73 -7.94 -17.46 -20.79
N ASP A 74 -8.50 -17.59 -21.99
CA ASP A 74 -9.89 -17.91 -22.27
C ASP A 74 -10.86 -17.63 -21.11
N TRP A 75 -11.51 -16.45 -21.16
CA TRP A 75 -12.73 -16.19 -20.41
C TRP A 75 -13.99 -16.30 -21.30
N ASP A 76 -13.81 -16.57 -22.60
CA ASP A 76 -14.91 -16.62 -23.59
C ASP A 76 -15.62 -18.00 -23.68
N GLY A 77 -15.17 -19.01 -22.93
CA GLY A 77 -15.70 -20.39 -23.02
C GLY A 77 -16.89 -20.73 -22.11
N TRP A 78 -17.37 -19.81 -21.26
CA TRP A 78 -18.43 -20.09 -20.28
C TRP A 78 -19.81 -19.49 -20.61
N LEU A 79 -19.97 -18.81 -21.75
CA LEU A 79 -21.25 -18.19 -22.18
C LEU A 79 -21.78 -18.78 -23.51
N GLY A 80 -21.53 -20.06 -23.77
CA GLY A 80 -22.00 -20.74 -24.98
C GLY A 80 -22.34 -22.19 -24.72
N GLY A 81 -23.51 -22.43 -24.13
CA GLY A 81 -24.15 -23.72 -23.97
C GLY A 81 -25.65 -23.52 -23.81
#